data_AF-A0A1F7RW71-F1
#
_entry.id   AF-A0A1F7RW71-F1
#
_cell.length_a   1.000
_cell.length_b   1.000
_cell.length_c   1.000
_cell.angle_alpha   90.00
_cell.angle_beta   90.00
_cell.angle_gamma   90.00
#
_symmetry.space_group_name_H-M   'P 1'
#
loop_
_entity.id
_entity.type
_entity.pdbx_description
1 polymer ?
#
loop_
_entity_poly.entity_id
_entity_poly.type
_entity_poly.pdbx_seq_one_letter_code
_entity_poly.pdbx_strand_id
1 'polypeptide(L)'
;MRITIVYDNETLRDNLKADWRFSCLVEVYDRRILFDTGENGSILLYNMNTLHITPGSILDNVVIEVRQYKLDIHYYLGFNGKQDMICTENPQRSLFISSDGTVSPCVFLNIPVSSVTWVTNNTKRLYKRLHFGSIYKNSLSAIWNDKKYTAFRDGFDTNQHDPHCIKCKKLYINLH
;
A
#
# COMPACT_ATOMS: atom_id res chain seq x y z
N MET A 1 -8.58 -28.56 14.96
CA MET A 1 -7.92 -27.24 15.03
C MET A 1 -6.42 -27.47 14.94
N ARG A 2 -5.71 -26.68 14.13
CA ARG A 2 -4.24 -26.71 14.01
C ARG A 2 -3.73 -25.29 14.19
N ILE A 3 -2.65 -25.12 14.97
CA ILE A 3 -1.94 -23.84 15.12
C ILE A 3 -0.53 -24.08 14.63
N THR A 4 -0.09 -23.27 13.66
CA THR A 4 1.28 -23.25 13.17
C THR A 4 1.92 -21.94 13.59
N ILE A 5 2.93 -22.00 14.44
CA ILE A 5 3.74 -20.82 14.78
C ILE A 5 4.56 -20.44 13.55
N VAL A 6 4.34 -19.23 13.05
CA VAL A 6 4.98 -18.70 11.84
C VAL A 6 6.13 -17.77 12.22
N TYR A 7 6.02 -17.09 13.35
CA TYR A 7 6.99 -16.15 13.87
C TYR A 7 7.02 -16.26 15.39
N ASP A 8 8.20 -16.37 15.95
CA ASP A 8 8.43 -16.38 17.39
C ASP A 8 9.83 -15.84 17.70
N ASN A 9 10.07 -15.57 18.97
CA ASN A 9 11.35 -15.19 19.53
C ASN A 9 12.42 -16.28 19.35
N GLU A 10 12.00 -17.53 19.24
CA GLU A 10 12.92 -18.67 19.06
C GLU A 10 12.42 -19.64 17.97
N THR A 11 13.34 -20.38 17.35
CA THR A 11 13.02 -21.44 16.40
C THR A 11 13.92 -22.64 16.60
N LEU A 12 13.33 -23.84 16.56
CA LEU A 12 14.07 -25.12 16.52
C LEU A 12 14.46 -25.51 15.09
N ARG A 13 13.97 -24.78 14.09
CA ARG A 13 14.23 -25.03 12.67
C ARG A 13 15.22 -24.03 12.13
N ASP A 14 16.36 -24.51 11.64
CA ASP A 14 17.42 -23.70 11.05
C ASP A 14 17.00 -22.96 9.77
N ASN A 15 15.91 -23.42 9.13
CA ASN A 15 15.38 -22.81 7.92
C ASN A 15 14.29 -21.74 8.18
N LEU A 16 13.97 -21.45 9.44
CA LEU A 16 13.10 -20.34 9.83
C LEU A 16 13.93 -19.23 10.49
N LYS A 17 13.42 -18.00 10.44
CA LYS A 17 14.03 -16.85 11.09
C LYS A 17 13.21 -16.50 12.33
N ALA A 18 13.87 -16.44 13.49
CA ALA A 18 13.31 -15.95 14.73
C ALA A 18 13.66 -14.48 14.93
N ASP A 19 12.78 -13.75 15.60
CA ASP A 19 12.96 -12.33 15.99
C ASP A 19 11.89 -11.97 17.03
N TRP A 20 11.93 -10.78 17.61
CA TRP A 20 10.98 -10.37 18.65
C TRP A 20 9.54 -10.30 18.11
N ARG A 21 8.58 -10.75 18.94
CA ARG A 21 7.12 -10.90 18.71
C ARG A 21 6.71 -12.31 18.29
N PHE A 22 5.41 -12.46 18.10
CA PHE A 22 4.75 -13.72 17.79
C PHE A 22 3.82 -13.54 16.59
N SER A 23 3.65 -14.61 15.81
CA SER A 23 2.56 -14.75 14.85
C SER A 23 2.29 -16.23 14.62
N CYS A 24 1.01 -16.59 14.47
CA CYS A 24 0.63 -17.95 14.13
C CYS A 24 -0.52 -18.00 13.11
N LEU A 25 -0.51 -19.05 12.31
CA LEU A 25 -1.64 -19.43 11.47
C LEU A 25 -2.53 -20.39 12.27
N VAL A 26 -3.77 -19.98 12.50
CA VAL A 26 -4.80 -20.80 13.12
C VAL A 26 -5.71 -21.35 12.05
N GLU A 27 -5.80 -22.68 11.96
CA GLU A 27 -6.66 -23.41 11.03
C GLU A 27 -7.74 -24.14 11.83
N VAL A 28 -8.99 -23.70 11.66
CA VAL A 28 -10.14 -24.22 12.38
C VAL A 28 -11.36 -24.24 11.45
N TYR A 29 -12.02 -25.40 11.37
CA TYR A 29 -13.06 -25.66 10.37
C TYR A 29 -12.57 -25.35 8.94
N ASP A 30 -13.29 -24.53 8.21
CA ASP A 30 -13.00 -24.01 6.86
C ASP A 30 -12.28 -22.65 6.88
N ARG A 31 -11.83 -22.19 8.06
CA ARG A 31 -11.20 -20.88 8.23
C ARG A 31 -9.69 -20.97 8.47
N ARG A 32 -8.99 -20.00 7.90
CA ARG A 32 -7.56 -19.73 8.15
C ARG A 32 -7.41 -18.31 8.67
N ILE A 33 -6.87 -18.17 9.87
CA ILE A 33 -6.72 -16.88 10.55
C ILE A 33 -5.24 -16.67 10.84
N LEU A 34 -4.66 -15.60 10.29
CA LEU A 34 -3.34 -15.14 10.71
C LEU A 34 -3.51 -14.29 11.97
N PHE A 35 -3.04 -14.81 13.10
CA PHE A 35 -3.05 -14.10 14.37
C PHE A 35 -1.70 -13.41 14.58
N ASP A 36 -1.75 -12.08 14.72
CA ASP A 36 -0.59 -11.19 14.80
C ASP A 36 0.31 -11.28 13.54
N THR A 37 1.23 -10.35 13.36
CA THR A 37 2.12 -10.27 12.18
C THR A 37 3.60 -10.17 12.56
N GLY A 38 3.94 -10.39 13.83
CA GLY A 38 5.28 -10.17 14.33
C GLY A 38 5.70 -8.70 14.23
N GLU A 39 7.00 -8.44 14.39
CA GLU A 39 7.58 -7.09 14.27
C GLU A 39 8.06 -6.79 12.85
N ASN A 40 8.65 -7.79 12.18
CA ASN A 40 9.26 -7.62 10.87
C ASN A 40 8.51 -8.39 9.78
N GLY A 41 7.80 -7.65 8.92
CA GLY A 41 7.03 -8.22 7.81
C GLY A 41 7.87 -9.06 6.82
N SER A 42 9.14 -8.70 6.60
CA SER A 42 10.03 -9.47 5.72
C SER A 42 10.38 -10.85 6.31
N ILE A 43 10.54 -10.93 7.64
CA ILE A 43 10.76 -12.21 8.35
C ILE A 43 9.48 -13.04 8.36
N LEU A 44 8.33 -12.43 8.67
CA LEU A 44 7.02 -13.10 8.61
C LEU A 44 6.79 -13.74 7.25
N LEU A 45 6.92 -12.96 6.17
CA LEU A 45 6.68 -13.42 4.81
C LEU A 45 7.71 -14.47 4.37
N TYR A 46 8.98 -14.34 4.78
CA TYR A 46 9.99 -15.37 4.56
C TYR A 46 9.59 -16.70 5.22
N ASN A 47 9.20 -16.68 6.50
CA ASN A 47 8.78 -17.88 7.23
C ASN A 47 7.52 -18.49 6.62
N MET A 48 6.53 -17.68 6.24
CA MET A 48 5.32 -18.14 5.54
C MET A 48 5.70 -18.86 4.24
N ASN A 49 6.59 -18.29 3.43
CA ASN A 49 7.05 -18.94 2.20
C ASN A 49 7.78 -20.26 2.48
N THR A 50 8.67 -20.31 3.47
CA THR A 50 9.37 -21.53 3.89
C THR A 50 8.42 -22.61 4.41
N LEU A 51 7.30 -22.21 5.03
CA LEU A 51 6.25 -23.10 5.51
C LEU A 51 5.20 -23.43 4.44
N HIS A 52 5.38 -22.95 3.20
CA HIS A 52 4.43 -23.09 2.10
C HIS A 52 3.04 -22.50 2.42
N ILE A 53 3.00 -21.44 3.23
CA ILE A 53 1.82 -20.64 3.53
C ILE A 53 1.79 -19.46 2.56
N THR A 54 0.76 -19.38 1.72
CA THR A 54 0.57 -18.24 0.80
C THR A 54 -0.25 -17.14 1.50
N PRO A 55 0.34 -15.97 1.82
CA PRO A 55 -0.37 -14.91 2.56
C PRO A 55 -1.59 -14.37 1.80
N GLY A 56 -1.52 -14.35 0.45
CA GLY A 56 -2.63 -13.92 -0.40
C GLY A 56 -3.92 -14.68 -0.11
N SER A 57 -3.85 -16.00 0.08
CA SER A 57 -5.03 -16.81 0.40
C SER A 57 -5.72 -16.43 1.72
N ILE A 58 -4.96 -15.90 2.69
CA ILE A 58 -5.50 -15.44 3.98
C ILE A 58 -6.18 -14.07 3.80
N LEU A 59 -5.52 -13.16 3.08
CA LEU A 59 -6.06 -11.82 2.83
C LEU A 59 -7.27 -11.85 1.87
N ASP A 60 -7.29 -12.76 0.90
CA ASP A 60 -8.43 -12.99 0.03
C ASP A 60 -9.68 -13.39 0.81
N ASN A 61 -9.54 -14.22 1.84
CA ASN A 61 -10.66 -14.57 2.72
C ASN A 61 -11.18 -13.35 3.48
N VAL A 62 -10.29 -12.46 3.95
CA VAL A 62 -10.70 -11.20 4.58
C VAL A 62 -11.47 -10.32 3.60
N VAL A 63 -11.03 -10.22 2.35
CA VAL A 63 -11.74 -9.48 1.29
C VAL A 63 -13.14 -10.08 1.05
N ILE A 64 -13.24 -11.42 0.96
CA ILE A 64 -14.52 -12.12 0.77
C ILE A 64 -15.49 -11.85 1.94
N GLU A 65 -14.99 -11.95 3.18
CA GLU A 65 -15.80 -11.71 4.38
C GLU A 65 -16.29 -10.26 4.44
N VAL A 66 -15.42 -9.29 4.14
CA VAL A 66 -15.77 -7.87 4.20
C VAL A 66 -16.77 -7.46 3.11
N ARG A 67 -16.76 -8.13 1.95
CA ARG A 67 -17.78 -7.93 0.91
C ARG A 67 -19.20 -8.27 1.36
N GLN A 68 -19.38 -9.15 2.34
CA GLN A 68 -20.70 -9.44 2.92
C GLN A 68 -21.31 -8.20 3.59
N TYR A 69 -20.47 -7.27 4.04
CA TYR A 69 -20.87 -5.99 4.62
C TYR A 69 -20.96 -4.84 3.60
N LYS A 70 -20.94 -5.14 2.30
CA LYS A 70 -20.92 -4.15 1.19
C LYS A 70 -19.73 -3.19 1.25
N LEU A 71 -18.62 -3.66 1.82
CA LEU A 71 -17.34 -2.97 1.83
C LEU A 71 -16.37 -3.70 0.89
N ASP A 72 -15.40 -2.99 0.32
CA ASP A 72 -14.33 -3.59 -0.48
C ASP A 72 -12.99 -3.24 0.18
N ILE A 73 -12.12 -4.24 0.29
CA ILE A 73 -10.76 -4.05 0.81
C ILE A 73 -9.80 -4.32 -0.33
N HIS A 74 -8.86 -3.40 -0.50
CA HIS A 74 -7.71 -3.58 -1.37
C HIS A 74 -6.45 -3.72 -0.52
N TYR A 75 -5.66 -4.74 -0.80
CA TYR A 75 -4.39 -4.98 -0.14
C TYR A 75 -3.31 -5.23 -1.21
N TYR A 76 -2.06 -4.92 -0.85
CA TYR A 76 -0.89 -5.23 -1.67
C TYR A 76 0.13 -5.97 -0.81
N LEU A 77 0.49 -7.18 -1.23
CA LEU A 77 1.60 -7.94 -0.67
C LEU A 77 2.81 -7.67 -1.56
N GLY A 78 3.78 -6.91 -1.06
CA GLY A 78 5.00 -6.57 -1.82
C GLY A 78 5.99 -7.72 -1.98
N PHE A 79 5.51 -8.95 -2.08
CA PHE A 79 6.36 -10.12 -2.13
C PHE A 79 6.50 -10.58 -3.57
N ASN A 80 7.61 -10.24 -4.22
CA ASN A 80 8.21 -11.09 -5.26
C ASN A 80 9.61 -10.68 -5.75
N GLY A 81 10.29 -9.70 -5.15
CA GLY A 81 11.60 -9.24 -5.65
C GLY A 81 11.55 -8.65 -7.07
N LYS A 82 10.37 -8.66 -7.72
CA LYS A 82 10.04 -7.85 -8.87
C LYS A 82 9.76 -6.45 -8.35
N GLN A 83 10.47 -5.50 -8.93
CA GLN A 83 10.23 -4.09 -8.73
C GLN A 83 8.92 -3.74 -9.43
N ASP A 84 7.78 -4.09 -8.82
CA ASP A 84 6.51 -3.54 -9.26
C ASP A 84 6.55 -2.05 -8.92
N MET A 85 6.42 -1.18 -9.93
CA MET A 85 6.38 0.28 -9.75
C MET A 85 5.04 0.70 -9.14
N ILE A 86 4.79 0.24 -7.92
CA ILE A 86 3.54 0.47 -7.21
C ILE A 86 3.78 1.61 -6.23
N CYS A 87 3.03 2.69 -6.46
CA CYS A 87 3.02 3.81 -5.54
C CYS A 87 2.29 3.42 -4.26
N THR A 88 2.97 3.53 -3.12
CA THR A 88 2.37 3.23 -1.81
C THR A 88 1.24 4.15 -1.38
N GLU A 89 1.07 5.30 -2.05
CA GLU A 89 -0.09 6.16 -1.85
C GLU A 89 -1.33 5.64 -2.60
N ASN A 90 -1.15 4.67 -3.51
CA ASN A 90 -2.21 4.02 -4.30
C ASN A 90 -3.20 5.01 -4.98
N PRO A 91 -2.70 5.96 -5.79
CA PRO A 91 -3.53 7.02 -6.36
C PRO A 91 -4.63 6.51 -7.30
N GLN A 92 -4.53 5.25 -7.76
CA GLN A 92 -5.55 4.60 -8.58
C GLN A 92 -6.84 4.31 -7.81
N ARG A 93 -6.74 4.15 -6.49
CA ARG A 93 -7.85 3.76 -5.61
C ARG A 93 -8.07 4.72 -4.44
N SER A 94 -7.15 5.64 -4.22
CA SER A 94 -7.19 6.59 -3.12
C SER A 94 -7.13 8.04 -3.60
N LEU A 95 -7.60 8.93 -2.74
CA LEU A 95 -7.43 10.37 -2.86
C LEU A 95 -7.19 10.97 -1.48
N PHE A 96 -6.65 12.18 -1.47
CA PHE A 96 -6.43 12.99 -0.28
C PHE A 96 -7.23 14.28 -0.38
N ILE A 97 -7.91 14.65 0.71
CA ILE A 97 -8.60 15.95 0.86
C ILE A 97 -7.81 16.76 1.89
N SER A 98 -7.25 17.89 1.46
CA SER A 98 -6.51 18.80 2.33
C SER A 98 -7.45 19.61 3.23
N SER A 99 -6.89 20.24 4.26
CA SER A 99 -7.63 21.10 5.20
C SER A 99 -8.31 22.30 4.52
N ASP A 100 -7.78 22.74 3.37
CA ASP A 100 -8.39 23.78 2.53
C ASP A 100 -9.43 23.22 1.52
N GLY A 101 -9.83 21.96 1.68
CA GLY A 101 -10.83 21.29 0.84
C GLY A 101 -10.35 20.92 -0.56
N THR A 102 -9.07 21.10 -0.89
CA THR A 102 -8.52 20.67 -2.19
C THR A 102 -8.33 19.15 -2.22
N VAL A 103 -8.65 18.56 -3.38
CA VAL A 103 -8.54 17.11 -3.62
C VAL A 103 -7.29 16.82 -4.45
N SER A 104 -6.44 15.92 -3.97
CA SER A 104 -5.14 15.55 -4.55
C SER A 104 -4.97 14.02 -4.59
N PRO A 105 -4.17 13.48 -5.52
CA PRO A 105 -3.83 12.05 -5.55
C PRO A 105 -2.91 11.60 -4.43
N CYS A 106 -2.25 12.52 -3.74
CA CYS A 106 -1.17 12.21 -2.81
C CYS A 106 -0.99 13.36 -1.80
N VAL A 107 -0.77 13.01 -0.53
CA VAL A 107 -0.51 14.00 0.53
C VAL A 107 0.77 14.82 0.25
N PHE A 108 1.80 14.18 -0.32
CA PHE A 108 3.08 14.84 -0.62
C PHE A 108 3.02 15.81 -1.81
N LEU A 109 2.00 15.69 -2.66
CA LEU A 109 1.83 16.56 -3.82
C LEU A 109 0.96 17.78 -3.53
N ASN A 110 0.38 17.89 -2.33
CA ASN A 110 -0.56 18.96 -1.98
C ASN A 110 -0.27 19.63 -0.63
N ILE A 111 1.00 19.83 -0.31
CA ILE A 111 1.46 20.58 0.85
C ILE A 111 1.14 22.07 0.63
N PRO A 112 0.32 22.72 1.49
CA PRO A 112 -0.15 24.09 1.27
C PRO A 112 0.90 25.13 1.71
N VAL A 113 2.05 25.17 1.03
CA VAL A 113 3.16 26.09 1.31
C VAL A 113 3.60 26.83 0.05
N SER A 114 4.02 28.09 0.20
CA SER A 114 4.49 28.96 -0.88
C SER A 114 6.02 29.01 -0.98
N SER A 115 6.55 29.23 -2.19
CA SER A 115 7.97 29.51 -2.44
C SER A 115 8.95 28.44 -1.95
N VAL A 116 8.51 27.19 -1.87
CA VAL A 116 9.36 26.06 -1.47
C VAL A 116 9.95 25.34 -2.68
N THR A 117 11.15 24.81 -2.48
CA THR A 117 11.83 23.97 -3.47
C THR A 117 11.69 22.51 -3.03
N TRP A 118 11.20 21.66 -3.91
CA TRP A 118 11.19 20.21 -3.70
C TRP A 118 12.58 19.67 -4.03
N VAL A 119 13.15 18.89 -3.10
CA VAL A 119 14.47 18.28 -3.27
C VAL A 119 14.31 16.76 -3.33
N THR A 120 14.58 16.18 -4.48
CA THR A 120 14.57 14.72 -4.66
C THR A 120 15.84 14.27 -5.36
N ASN A 121 16.52 13.24 -4.83
CA ASN A 121 17.75 12.69 -5.41
C ASN A 121 18.76 13.79 -5.81
N ASN A 122 19.01 14.74 -4.90
CA ASN A 122 19.89 15.90 -5.09
C ASN A 122 19.49 16.89 -6.20
N THR A 123 18.28 16.77 -6.77
CA THR A 123 17.73 17.77 -7.70
C THR A 123 16.74 18.69 -7.02
N LYS A 124 16.91 20.00 -7.22
CA LYS A 124 16.01 21.07 -6.76
C LYS A 124 15.00 21.39 -7.86
N ARG A 125 13.70 21.42 -7.51
CA ARG A 125 12.62 21.82 -8.42
C ARG A 125 11.67 22.77 -7.71
N LEU A 126 11.10 23.73 -8.43
CA LEU A 126 10.03 24.57 -7.88
C LEU A 126 8.84 23.67 -7.55
N TYR A 127 8.40 23.69 -6.30
CA TYR A 127 7.24 22.93 -5.87
C TYR A 127 5.97 23.59 -6.42
N LYS A 128 5.09 22.77 -7.00
CA LYS A 128 3.74 23.16 -7.36
C LYS A 128 2.78 22.13 -6.78
N ARG A 129 1.72 22.62 -6.15
CA ARG A 129 0.64 21.75 -5.67
C ARG A 129 -0.01 21.07 -6.86
N LEU A 130 -0.14 19.75 -6.80
CA LEU A 130 -0.96 18.99 -7.72
C LEU A 130 -2.28 18.67 -7.03
N HIS A 131 -3.37 19.17 -7.61
CA HIS A 131 -4.73 18.91 -7.14
C HIS A 131 -5.68 18.89 -8.34
N PHE A 132 -6.82 18.22 -8.19
CA PHE A 132 -7.79 18.02 -9.27
C PHE A 132 -9.15 18.67 -9.00
N GLY A 133 -9.32 19.30 -7.84
CA GLY A 133 -10.54 20.04 -7.54
C GLY A 133 -10.63 20.48 -6.10
N SER A 134 -11.80 20.99 -5.73
CA SER A 134 -12.15 21.32 -4.35
C SER A 134 -13.56 20.88 -4.06
N ILE A 135 -13.76 20.27 -2.89
CA ILE A 135 -15.07 19.82 -2.42
C ILE A 135 -16.07 20.97 -2.19
N TYR A 136 -15.59 22.22 -2.12
CA TYR A 136 -16.45 23.40 -2.04
C TYR A 136 -17.08 23.78 -3.39
N LYS A 137 -16.56 23.25 -4.51
CA LYS A 137 -17.02 23.60 -5.86
C LYS A 137 -17.71 22.44 -6.57
N ASN A 138 -17.18 21.23 -6.41
CA ASN A 138 -17.66 20.04 -7.11
C ASN A 138 -17.82 18.90 -6.11
N SER A 139 -18.74 17.97 -6.38
CA SER A 139 -18.84 16.74 -5.60
C SER A 139 -17.56 15.90 -5.75
N LEU A 140 -17.24 15.09 -4.74
CA LEU A 140 -16.06 14.24 -4.78
C LEU A 140 -16.09 13.27 -5.97
N SER A 141 -17.28 12.75 -6.31
CA SER A 141 -17.49 11.91 -7.48
C SER A 141 -17.20 12.65 -8.79
N ALA A 142 -17.64 13.91 -8.92
CA ALA A 142 -17.34 14.71 -10.10
C ALA A 142 -15.84 15.01 -10.24
N ILE A 143 -15.15 15.27 -9.12
CA ILE A 143 -13.69 15.48 -9.11
C ILE A 143 -12.97 14.18 -9.48
N TRP A 144 -13.34 13.06 -8.85
CA TRP A 144 -12.74 11.75 -9.11
C TRP A 144 -12.86 11.37 -10.59
N ASN A 145 -14.04 11.55 -11.18
CA ASN A 145 -14.31 11.18 -12.56
C ASN A 145 -13.92 12.28 -13.59
N ASP A 146 -13.26 13.37 -13.16
CA ASP A 146 -12.73 14.35 -14.09
C ASP A 146 -11.71 13.71 -15.05
N LYS A 147 -11.70 14.18 -16.31
CA LYS A 147 -10.85 13.61 -17.36
C LYS A 147 -9.36 13.71 -17.03
N LYS A 148 -8.91 14.83 -16.43
CA LYS A 148 -7.50 15.04 -16.08
C LYS A 148 -7.11 14.16 -14.90
N TYR A 149 -7.98 14.02 -13.91
CA TYR A 149 -7.69 13.16 -12.76
C TYR A 149 -7.69 11.68 -13.18
N THR A 150 -8.63 11.28 -14.03
CA THR A 150 -8.64 9.93 -14.60
C THR A 150 -7.36 9.65 -15.38
N ALA A 151 -6.96 10.55 -16.28
CA ALA A 151 -5.70 10.40 -17.03
C ALA A 151 -4.46 10.30 -16.12
N PHE A 152 -4.42 11.04 -15.00
CA PHE A 152 -3.35 10.91 -14.01
C PHE A 152 -3.30 9.50 -13.41
N ARG A 153 -4.46 8.92 -13.07
CA ARG A 153 -4.54 7.57 -12.49
C ARG A 153 -4.21 6.50 -13.53
N ASP A 154 -4.72 6.62 -14.75
CA ASP A 154 -4.45 5.70 -15.86
C ASP A 154 -2.95 5.67 -16.23
N GLY A 155 -2.21 6.75 -15.93
CA GLY A 155 -0.75 6.79 -16.05
C GLY A 155 -0.04 5.77 -15.16
N PHE A 156 -0.65 5.30 -14.06
CA PHE A 156 -0.10 4.22 -13.24
C PHE A 156 -0.34 2.83 -13.83
N ASP A 157 -1.45 2.62 -14.53
CA ASP A 157 -1.73 1.37 -15.24
C ASP A 157 -0.89 1.20 -16.51
N THR A 158 -0.60 2.32 -17.19
CA THR A 158 0.14 2.35 -18.45
C THR A 158 1.64 2.61 -18.31
N ASN A 159 2.14 2.73 -17.06
CA ASN A 159 3.51 3.13 -16.74
C ASN A 159 3.92 4.50 -17.34
N GLN A 160 2.95 5.38 -17.57
CA GLN A 160 3.10 6.77 -18.05
C GLN A 160 2.84 7.76 -16.91
N HIS A 161 3.66 7.67 -15.86
CA HIS A 161 3.45 8.46 -14.65
C HIS A 161 3.62 9.97 -14.87
N ASP A 162 2.86 10.76 -14.10
CA ASP A 162 3.05 12.20 -14.03
C ASP A 162 4.50 12.56 -13.63
N PRO A 163 5.09 13.65 -14.16
CA PRO A 163 6.45 14.07 -13.83
C PRO A 163 6.76 14.23 -12.33
N HIS A 164 5.76 14.49 -11.49
CA HIS A 164 5.93 14.53 -10.03
C HIS A 164 6.19 13.14 -9.43
N CYS A 165 5.74 12.07 -10.08
CA CYS A 165 5.81 10.70 -9.57
C CYS A 165 7.05 9.93 -10.05
N ILE A 166 7.57 10.21 -11.26
CA ILE A 166 8.68 9.48 -11.90
C ILE A 166 9.96 9.38 -11.03
N LYS A 167 10.21 10.34 -10.14
CA LYS A 167 11.39 10.32 -9.24
C LYS A 167 11.02 10.14 -7.77
N CYS A 168 9.75 9.86 -7.48
CA CYS A 168 9.26 9.73 -6.12
C CYS A 168 9.66 8.37 -5.55
N LYS A 169 10.33 8.34 -4.38
CA LYS A 169 10.71 7.10 -3.71
C LYS A 169 9.50 6.21 -3.35
N LYS A 170 8.31 6.80 -3.19
CA LYS A 170 7.07 6.07 -2.90
C LYS A 170 6.62 5.18 -4.07
N LEU A 171 7.05 5.48 -5.30
CA LEU A 171 6.83 4.65 -6.49
C LEU A 171 7.80 3.46 -6.56
N TYR A 172 8.95 3.56 -5.89
CA TYR A 172 10.05 2.60 -5.94
C TYR A 172 10.37 2.06 -4.55
N ILE A 173 9.36 1.69 -3.77
CA ILE A 173 9.64 1.08 -2.47
C ILE A 173 10.34 -0.26 -2.72
N ASN A 174 11.66 -0.24 -2.60
CA ASN A 174 12.46 -1.42 -2.39
C ASN A 174 12.07 -1.93 -1.00
N LEU A 175 11.46 -3.10 -0.95
CA LEU A 175 11.39 -3.86 0.29
C LEU A 175 12.82 -4.37 0.52
N HIS A 176 13.54 -3.62 1.35
CA HIS A 176 14.84 -4.03 1.88
C HIS A 176 14.65 -5.18 2.88
#